data_AF-A0A2M8EK02-F1
#
_entry.id   AF-A0A2M8EK02-F1
#
_cell.length_a   1.000
_cell.length_b   1.000
_cell.length_c   1.000
_cell.angle_alpha   90.00
_cell.angle_beta   90.00
_cell.angle_gamma   90.00
#
_symmetry.space_group_name_H-M   'P 1'
#
loop_
_entity.id
_entity.type
_entity.pdbx_description
1 polymer ?
#
loop_
_entity_poly.entity_id
_entity_poly.type
_entity_poly.pdbx_seq_one_letter_code
_entity_poly.pdbx_strand_id
1 'polypeptide(L)' 'MAPVNGNLEWSRIEGVLVALGCQVIEGSGSSVTFEKNGEKVFFHRPHPGKEALRYRVQQARAFLNHIGVKP' A
#
# COMPACT_ATOMS: atom_id res chain seq x y z
N MET A 1 13.74 18.18 -9.91
CA MET A 1 13.02 17.04 -9.30
C MET A 1 11.71 16.84 -10.05
N ALA A 2 11.58 15.76 -10.82
CA ALA A 2 10.33 15.44 -11.52
C ALA A 2 9.18 15.25 -10.51
N PRO A 3 7.91 15.56 -10.86
CA PRO A 3 6.79 15.26 -10.00
C PRO A 3 6.75 13.75 -9.75
N VAL A 4 6.80 13.36 -8.48
CA VAL A 4 6.55 11.96 -8.10
C VAL A 4 5.11 11.65 -8.49
N ASN A 5 4.95 10.77 -9.46
CA ASN A 5 3.64 10.32 -9.90
C ASN A 5 3.07 9.38 -8.82
N GLY A 6 2.20 9.91 -7.96
CA GLY A 6 1.61 9.17 -6.84
C GLY A 6 0.88 7.89 -7.27
N ASN A 7 0.36 7.84 -8.50
CA ASN A 7 -0.30 6.65 -9.03
C ASN A 7 0.70 5.53 -9.35
N LEU A 8 1.85 5.86 -9.95
CA LEU A 8 2.89 4.86 -10.24
C LEU A 8 3.42 4.22 -8.96
N GLU A 9 3.64 5.04 -7.94
CA GLU A 9 4.16 4.58 -6.66
C GLU A 9 3.11 3.76 -5.89
N TRP A 10 1.84 4.14 -5.99
CA TRP A 10 0.73 3.31 -5.49
C TRP A 10 0.68 1.94 -6.18
N SER A 11 0.71 1.91 -7.52
CA SER A 11 0.70 0.66 -8.28
C SER A 11 1.86 -0.27 -7.89
N ARG A 12 3.03 0.28 -7.54
CA ARG A 12 4.15 -0.53 -7.01
C ARG A 12 3.84 -1.13 -5.64
N ILE A 13 3.29 -0.35 -4.71
CA ILE A 13 2.92 -0.85 -3.37
C ILE A 13 1.86 -1.94 -3.47
N GLU A 14 0.79 -1.68 -4.23
CA GLU A 14 -0.28 -2.64 -4.47
C GLU A 14 0.25 -3.92 -5.12
N GLY A 15 1.08 -3.80 -6.15
CA GLY A 15 1.70 -4.93 -6.85
C GLY A 15 2.56 -5.80 -5.93
N VAL A 16 3.36 -5.22 -5.03
CA VAL A 16 4.16 -5.98 -4.05
C VAL A 16 3.26 -6.75 -3.10
N LEU A 17 2.22 -6.13 -2.55
CA LEU A 17 1.31 -6.78 -1.61
C LEU A 17 0.54 -7.94 -2.27
N VAL A 18 0.04 -7.73 -3.49
CA VAL A 18 -0.62 -8.78 -4.29
C VAL A 18 0.35 -9.92 -4.62
N ALA A 19 1.58 -9.62 -5.04
CA ALA A 19 2.59 -10.64 -5.35
C ALA A 19 2.98 -11.48 -4.13
N LEU A 20 2.89 -10.92 -2.93
CA LEU A 20 3.09 -11.63 -1.67
C LEU A 20 1.89 -12.48 -1.23
N GLY A 21 0.83 -12.52 -2.04
CA GLY A 21 -0.38 -13.28 -1.76
C GLY A 21 -1.31 -12.61 -0.75
N CYS A 22 -1.21 -11.29 -0.56
CA CYS A 22 -2.20 -10.57 0.24
C CYS A 22 -3.53 -10.52 -0.51
N GLN A 23 -4.62 -10.83 0.18
CA GLN A 23 -5.98 -10.64 -0.32
C GLN A 23 -6.28 -9.14 -0.38
N VAL A 24 -6.79 -8.68 -1.52
CA VAL A 24 -7.25 -7.29 -1.70
C VAL A 24 -8.73 -7.23 -1.35
N ILE A 25 -9.08 -6.32 -0.44
CA ILE A 25 -10.45 -6.09 0.02
C ILE A 25 -10.78 -4.62 -0.28
N GLU A 26 -11.64 -4.42 -1.28
CA GLU A 26 -12.12 -3.09 -1.66
C GLU A 26 -13.01 -2.51 -0.55
N GLY A 27 -12.71 -1.28 -0.14
CA GLY A 27 -13.54 -0.50 0.78
C GLY A 27 -14.45 0.47 0.03
N SER A 28 -15.11 1.35 0.78
CA SER A 28 -15.87 2.45 0.19
C SER A 28 -14.95 3.50 -0.45
N GLY A 29 -15.33 3.95 -1.64
CA GLY A 29 -14.61 4.99 -2.39
C GLY A 29 -13.21 4.55 -2.82
N SER A 30 -12.20 5.35 -2.45
CA SER A 30 -10.79 5.10 -2.80
C SER A 30 -10.04 4.27 -1.75
N SER A 31 -10.74 3.58 -0.86
CA SER A 31 -10.14 2.85 0.26
C SER A 31 -9.93 1.38 -0.08
N VAL A 32 -8.84 0.80 0.40
CA VAL A 32 -8.47 -0.60 0.14
C VAL A 32 -7.75 -1.19 1.33
N THR A 33 -8.08 -2.43 1.69
CA THR A 33 -7.40 -3.21 2.73
C THR A 33 -6.67 -4.38 2.09
N PHE A 34 -5.45 -4.65 2.54
CA PHE A 34 -4.73 -5.88 2.22
C PHE A 34 -4.72 -6.77 3.46
N GLU A 35 -5.03 -8.04 3.28
CA GLU A 35 -5.05 -9.03 4.35
C GLU A 35 -4.12 -10.21 4.01
N LYS A 36 -3.38 -10.70 5.00
CA LYS A 36 -2.62 -11.94 4.88
C LYS A 36 -2.56 -12.65 6.24
N ASN A 37 -3.06 -13.88 6.28
CA ASN A 37 -3.05 -14.73 7.47
C ASN A 37 -3.71 -14.08 8.71
N GLY A 38 -4.77 -13.30 8.50
CA GLY A 38 -5.48 -12.56 9.56
C GLY A 38 -4.94 -11.15 9.81
N GLU A 39 -3.73 -10.84 9.35
CA GLU A 39 -3.13 -9.51 9.51
C GLU A 39 -3.55 -8.56 8.40
N LYS A 40 -3.89 -7.31 8.75
CA LYS A 40 -4.47 -6.35 7.82
C LYS A 40 -3.73 -5.02 7.80
N VAL A 41 -3.65 -4.43 6.62
CA VAL A 41 -3.22 -3.03 6.43
C VAL A 41 -4.21 -2.29 5.54
N PHE A 42 -4.56 -1.09 5.95
CA PHE A 42 -5.54 -0.25 5.28
C PHE A 42 -4.86 0.95 4.63
N PHE A 43 -5.23 1.25 3.38
CA PHE A 43 -4.77 2.41 2.65
C PHE A 43 -5.93 3.17 1.99
N HIS A 44 -5.78 4.48 1.86
CA HIS A 44 -6.50 5.25 0.86
C HIS A 44 -5.64 5.37 -0.39
N ARG A 45 -6.16 5.05 -1.57
CA ARG A 45 -5.50 5.31 -2.86
C ARG A 45 -5.21 6.81 -2.99
N PRO A 46 -4.07 7.20 -3.56
CA PRO A 46 -3.68 8.60 -3.61
C PRO A 46 -4.61 9.42 -4.52
N HIS A 47 -4.97 10.60 -4.03
CA HIS A 47 -5.25 11.77 -4.87
C HIS A 47 -3.91 12.44 -5.23
N PRO A 48 -3.81 13.27 -6.30
CA PRO A 48 -2.54 13.76 -6.88
C PRO A 48 -1.59 14.64 -6.01
N GLY A 49 -1.62 14.57 -4.68
CA GLY A 49 -0.73 15.29 -3.75
C GLY A 49 0.48 14.47 -3.25
N LYS A 50 1.66 15.11 -3.14
CA LYS A 50 2.96 14.48 -2.82
C LYS A 50 3.14 13.99 -1.37
N GLU A 51 2.56 14.66 -0.38
CA GLU A 51 2.85 14.36 1.04
C GLU A 51 2.33 12.98 1.48
N ALA A 52 1.24 12.53 0.87
CA ALA A 52 0.58 11.30 1.26
C ALA A 52 1.39 10.03 0.85
N LEU A 53 2.42 10.15 0.00
CA LEU A 53 3.15 8.98 -0.49
C LEU A 53 4.12 8.39 0.54
N ARG A 54 4.89 9.22 1.25
CA ARG A 54 5.88 8.75 2.23
C ARG A 54 5.23 7.91 3.33
N TYR A 55 4.07 8.34 3.80
CA TYR A 55 3.28 7.63 4.80
C TYR A 55 2.89 6.22 4.31
N ARG A 56 2.43 6.09 3.06
CA ARG A 56 2.04 4.79 2.49
C ARG A 56 3.22 3.84 2.37
N VAL A 57 4.38 4.33 1.93
CA VAL A 57 5.59 3.50 1.85
C VAL A 57 6.01 3.02 3.24
N GLN A 58 5.97 3.89 4.25
CA GLN A 58 6.31 3.51 5.63
C GLN A 58 5.30 2.49 6.19
N GLN A 59 4.02 2.71 5.96
CA GLN A 59 2.96 1.81 6.41
C GLN A 59 3.03 0.45 5.71
N ALA A 60 3.29 0.41 4.40
CA ALA A 60 3.53 -0.82 3.66
C ALA A 60 4.75 -1.56 4.22
N ARG A 61 5.88 -0.88 4.45
CA ARG A 61 7.07 -1.50 5.07
C ARG A 61 6.79 -2.04 6.47
N ALA A 62 6.04 -1.30 7.29
CA ALA A 62 5.66 -1.75 8.63
C ALA A 62 4.80 -3.03 8.55
N PHE A 63 3.84 -3.07 7.63
CA PHE A 63 3.02 -4.25 7.39
C PHE A 63 3.86 -5.44 6.92
N LEU A 64 4.74 -5.24 5.93
CA LEU A 64 5.64 -6.30 5.44
C LEU A 64 6.47 -6.90 6.59
N ASN A 65 7.10 -6.05 7.40
CA ASN A 65 7.84 -6.51 8.58
C ASN A 65 6.95 -7.26 9.57
N HIS A 66 5.70 -6.80 9.75
CA HIS A 66 4.74 -7.43 10.65
C HIS A 66 4.35 -8.85 10.20
N ILE A 67 4.14 -9.05 8.89
CA ILE A 67 3.87 -10.37 8.31
C ILE A 67 5.14 -11.22 8.09
N GLY A 68 6.28 -10.81 8.66
CA GLY A 68 7.56 -11.52 8.58
C GLY A 68 8.28 -11.41 7.23
N VAL A 69 7.81 -10.56 6.32
CA VAL A 69 8.44 -10.27 5.03
C VAL A 69 9.41 -9.11 5.22
N LYS A 70 10.71 -9.38 5.17
CA LYS A 70 11.72 -8.32 5.18
C LYS A 70 11.81 -7.71 3.76
N PRO A 71 11.51 -6.41 3.59
CA PRO A 71 11.63 -5.73 2.30
C PRO A 71 13.09 -5.49 1.89
#